data_AF-A0A944GF22-F1
#
_entry.id   AF-A0A944GF22-F1
#
_cell.length_a   1.000
_cell.length_b   1.000
_cell.length_c   1.000
_cell.angle_alpha   90.00
_cell.angle_beta   90.00
_cell.angle_gamma   90.00
#
_symmetry.space_group_name_H-M   'P 1'
#
loop_
_entity.id
_entity.type
_entity.pdbx_description
1 polymer ?
#
loop_
_entity_poly.entity_id
_entity_poly.type
_entity_poly.pdbx_seq_one_letter_code
_entity_poly.pdbx_strand_id
1 'polypeptide(L)'
;MQTKSSFRLLCTFIGLCSVLSTSCDETVVSIEDDTPACKNACKSESFRCYDERQIEICIVKSNGCTSWSDPQLCPSSSVCIDNTCQSCPDTSCEPNQRSCDAKGARVCGDFDGNGCFEWSQYTPCPSGCNGDVCNGCTNQCEPNQRSCDAKGARVCGDFAGNGCFES
;
A
#
# COMPACT_ATOMS: atom_id res chain seq x y z
N MET A 1 -2.87 -31.63 23.91
CA MET A 1 -3.03 -33.03 24.33
C MET A 1 -2.80 -33.97 23.15
N GLN A 2 -1.59 -34.50 23.02
CA GLN A 2 -1.33 -35.77 22.34
C GLN A 2 -0.11 -36.40 22.99
N THR A 3 -0.33 -37.37 23.87
CA THR A 3 0.71 -38.20 24.46
C THR A 3 1.11 -39.25 23.42
N LYS A 4 2.25 -39.08 22.74
CA LYS A 4 2.89 -40.18 22.00
C LYS A 4 3.69 -41.02 22.99
N SER A 5 3.07 -42.08 23.50
CA SER A 5 3.76 -43.09 24.29
C SER A 5 4.45 -44.08 23.35
N SER A 6 5.77 -43.97 23.20
CA SER A 6 6.56 -44.95 22.46
C SER A 6 6.87 -46.15 23.36
N PHE A 7 6.06 -47.20 23.28
CA PHE A 7 6.36 -48.49 23.88
C PHE A 7 7.41 -49.22 23.04
N ARG A 8 8.62 -49.43 23.58
CA ARG A 8 9.59 -50.39 23.01
C ARG A 8 9.43 -51.73 23.73
N LEU A 9 8.96 -52.73 22.98
CA LEU A 9 8.87 -54.12 23.43
C LEU A 9 10.25 -54.76 23.24
N LEU A 10 10.96 -55.08 24.33
CA LEU A 10 12.06 -56.04 24.28
C LEU A 10 11.55 -57.39 24.82
N CYS A 11 11.28 -58.31 23.91
CA CYS A 11 11.05 -59.71 24.23
C CYS A 11 12.40 -60.43 24.30
N THR A 12 12.82 -60.85 25.49
CA THR A 12 13.82 -61.90 25.63
C THR A 12 13.13 -63.26 25.72
N PHE A 13 13.78 -64.27 25.15
CA PHE A 13 13.31 -65.65 25.03
C PHE A 13 12.79 -66.17 26.39
N ILE A 14 11.61 -66.79 26.39
CA ILE A 14 10.84 -67.32 27.53
C ILE A 14 9.78 -66.33 28.09
N GLY A 15 8.69 -66.16 27.35
CA GLY A 15 7.32 -66.45 27.82
C GLY A 15 6.63 -65.65 28.93
N LEU A 16 7.23 -64.65 29.59
CA LEU A 16 6.49 -63.77 30.52
C LEU A 16 6.89 -62.29 30.35
N CYS A 17 5.92 -61.47 29.95
CA CYS A 17 6.06 -60.02 29.84
C CYS A 17 5.51 -59.37 31.11
N SER A 18 6.40 -59.01 32.05
CA SER A 18 6.03 -58.24 33.25
C SER A 18 6.36 -56.78 33.03
N VAL A 19 5.35 -55.91 33.12
CA VAL A 19 5.49 -54.45 33.11
C VAL A 19 6.12 -54.00 34.44
N LEU A 20 7.44 -53.75 34.43
CA LEU A 20 8.11 -53.04 35.51
C LEU A 20 7.97 -51.54 35.24
N SER A 21 6.93 -50.94 35.84
CA SER A 21 6.75 -49.49 35.88
C SER A 21 7.67 -48.91 36.95
N THR A 22 8.90 -48.56 36.58
CA THR A 22 9.75 -47.70 37.41
C THR A 22 9.25 -46.26 37.25
N SER A 23 8.40 -45.79 38.16
CA SER A 23 8.04 -44.37 38.22
C SER A 23 9.21 -43.61 38.84
N CYS A 24 10.09 -43.08 38.00
CA CYS A 24 10.93 -41.97 38.43
C CYS A 24 10.00 -40.78 38.63
N ASP A 25 9.71 -40.45 39.89
CA ASP A 25 9.06 -39.22 40.31
C ASP A 25 10.07 -38.09 40.08
N GLU A 26 10.26 -37.71 38.82
CA GLU A 26 10.88 -36.43 38.50
C GLU A 26 9.86 -35.38 38.91
N THR A 27 10.09 -34.78 40.07
CA THR A 27 9.51 -33.50 40.43
C THR A 27 9.84 -32.54 39.30
N VAL A 28 8.92 -32.38 38.36
CA VAL A 28 8.99 -31.38 37.31
C VAL A 28 8.84 -30.05 38.05
N VAL A 29 9.97 -29.46 38.43
CA VAL A 29 10.01 -28.05 38.79
C VAL A 29 9.52 -27.34 37.54
N SER A 30 8.26 -26.88 37.61
CA SER A 30 7.75 -25.92 36.64
C SER A 30 8.56 -24.67 36.89
N ILE A 31 9.70 -24.56 36.20
CA ILE A 31 10.34 -23.27 35.99
C ILE A 31 9.27 -22.54 35.19
N GLU A 32 8.50 -21.68 35.84
CA GLU A 32 7.70 -20.70 35.11
C GLU A 32 8.72 -19.99 34.24
N ASP A 33 8.63 -20.26 32.94
CA ASP A 33 9.48 -19.67 31.94
C ASP A 33 9.20 -18.18 31.98
N ASP A 34 9.98 -17.47 32.79
CA ASP A 34 10.01 -16.02 32.92
C ASP A 34 10.58 -15.38 31.63
N THR A 35 10.46 -16.07 30.49
CA THR A 35 10.59 -15.45 29.19
C THR A 35 9.50 -14.40 29.11
N PRO A 36 9.86 -13.12 28.88
CA PRO A 36 8.88 -12.11 28.61
C PRO A 36 8.04 -12.60 27.43
N ALA A 37 6.76 -12.91 27.66
CA ALA A 37 5.85 -13.23 26.58
C ALA A 37 5.72 -11.97 25.72
N CYS A 38 6.57 -11.86 24.69
CA CYS A 38 6.65 -10.69 23.85
C CYS A 38 5.36 -10.56 23.04
N LYS A 39 4.45 -9.73 23.55
CA LYS A 39 3.15 -9.48 22.90
C LYS A 39 3.38 -8.74 21.58
N ASN A 40 2.78 -9.23 20.50
CA ASN A 40 2.87 -8.65 19.15
C ASN A 40 4.31 -8.53 18.61
N ALA A 41 5.20 -9.45 19.02
CA ALA A 41 6.55 -9.52 18.51
C ALA A 41 6.57 -9.66 16.97
N CYS A 42 7.25 -8.74 16.30
CA CYS A 42 7.54 -8.88 14.88
C CYS A 42 8.67 -9.90 14.66
N LYS A 43 8.75 -10.44 13.45
CA LYS A 43 9.84 -11.36 13.09
C LYS A 43 11.14 -10.57 12.89
N SER A 44 12.24 -10.97 13.51
CA SER A 44 13.54 -10.29 13.35
C SER A 44 13.91 -10.12 11.88
N GLU A 45 14.53 -8.99 11.55
CA GLU A 45 14.93 -8.59 10.18
C GLU A 45 13.76 -8.51 9.19
N SER A 46 12.51 -8.44 9.66
CA SER A 46 11.36 -8.18 8.81
C SER A 46 11.06 -6.70 8.70
N PHE A 47 10.41 -6.37 7.59
CA PHE A 47 9.90 -5.06 7.27
C PHE A 47 8.38 -5.16 7.09
N ARG A 48 7.68 -4.04 7.24
CA ARG A 48 6.29 -3.91 6.79
C ARG A 48 5.98 -2.51 6.30
N CYS A 49 5.00 -2.39 5.42
CA CYS A 49 4.47 -1.08 5.07
C CYS A 49 3.66 -0.51 6.24
N TYR A 50 3.96 0.73 6.59
CA TYR A 50 3.14 1.55 7.47
C TYR A 50 2.11 2.33 6.64
N ASP A 51 2.61 2.96 5.57
CA ASP A 51 1.83 3.57 4.50
C ASP A 51 2.57 3.39 3.15
N GLU A 52 2.11 4.06 2.09
CA GLU A 52 2.65 3.98 0.73
C GLU A 52 4.11 4.45 0.62
N ARG A 53 4.58 5.30 1.54
CA ARG A 53 5.92 5.90 1.51
C ARG A 53 6.75 5.61 2.75
N GLN A 54 6.17 4.94 3.74
CA GLN A 54 6.81 4.66 5.01
C GLN A 54 6.81 3.16 5.31
N ILE A 55 7.97 2.72 5.78
CA ILE A 55 8.21 1.35 6.21
C ILE A 55 8.46 1.35 7.72
N GLU A 56 8.14 0.25 8.37
CA GLU A 56 8.60 -0.03 9.73
C GLU A 56 9.56 -1.22 9.70
N ILE A 57 10.60 -1.12 10.51
CA ILE A 57 11.62 -2.16 10.66
C ILE A 57 11.38 -2.90 11.97
N CYS A 58 11.45 -4.23 11.94
CA CYS A 58 11.41 -5.00 13.16
C CYS A 58 12.73 -4.84 13.94
N ILE A 59 12.66 -4.21 15.12
CA ILE A 59 13.82 -3.92 15.96
C ILE A 59 13.69 -4.58 17.33
N VAL A 60 14.83 -4.91 17.95
CA VAL A 60 14.89 -5.39 19.34
C VAL A 60 14.82 -4.19 20.29
N LYS A 61 13.89 -4.22 21.24
CA LYS A 61 13.75 -3.19 22.29
C LYS A 61 14.58 -3.56 23.52
N SER A 62 14.69 -2.63 24.48
CA SER A 62 15.51 -2.79 25.69
C SER A 62 15.08 -3.96 26.59
N ASN A 63 13.83 -4.41 26.49
CA ASN A 63 13.30 -5.58 27.19
C ASN A 63 13.59 -6.92 26.48
N GLY A 64 14.40 -6.92 25.42
CA GLY A 64 14.72 -8.12 24.64
C GLY A 64 13.63 -8.56 23.66
N CYS A 65 12.46 -7.91 23.67
CA CYS A 65 11.38 -8.20 22.71
C CYS A 65 11.56 -7.45 21.41
N THR A 66 11.14 -8.06 20.30
CA THR A 66 11.04 -7.38 19.02
C THR A 66 9.76 -6.55 18.92
N SER A 67 9.84 -5.41 18.24
CA SER A 67 8.70 -4.55 17.94
C SER A 67 9.00 -3.72 16.69
N TRP A 68 7.96 -3.26 16.01
CA TRP A 68 8.08 -2.31 14.91
C TRP A 68 8.73 -1.01 15.39
N SER A 69 9.59 -0.44 14.54
CA SER A 69 10.17 0.89 14.71
C SER A 69 9.12 1.98 14.55
N ASP A 70 9.50 3.24 14.78
CA ASP A 70 8.72 4.35 14.24
C ASP A 70 8.75 4.30 12.69
N PRO A 71 7.70 4.78 12.01
CA PRO A 71 7.65 4.81 10.55
C PRO A 71 8.78 5.65 9.97
N GLN A 72 9.41 5.14 8.93
CA GLN A 72 10.56 5.77 8.27
C GLN A 72 10.32 5.82 6.75
N LEU A 73 10.65 6.96 6.14
CA LEU A 73 10.45 7.19 4.72
C LEU A 73 11.31 6.26 3.87
N CYS A 74 10.73 5.70 2.81
CA CYS A 74 11.45 4.96 1.80
C CYS A 74 12.47 5.87 1.06
N PRO A 75 13.67 5.35 0.74
CA PRO A 75 14.75 6.13 0.13
C PRO A 75 14.44 6.52 -1.32
N SER A 76 15.08 7.57 -1.84
CA SER A 76 15.09 7.91 -3.28
C SER A 76 13.70 8.00 -3.94
N SER A 77 12.69 8.47 -3.21
CA SER A 77 11.30 8.53 -3.66
C SER A 77 10.67 7.18 -4.04
N SER A 78 11.25 6.07 -3.55
CA SER A 78 10.61 4.75 -3.62
C SER A 78 9.37 4.68 -2.72
N VAL A 79 8.52 3.71 -3.00
CA VAL A 79 7.28 3.42 -2.27
C VAL A 79 7.40 2.07 -1.57
N CYS A 80 6.57 1.87 -0.55
CA CYS A 80 6.48 0.57 0.10
C CYS A 80 5.56 -0.36 -0.70
N ILE A 81 6.15 -1.37 -1.33
CA ILE A 81 5.45 -2.43 -2.07
C ILE A 81 5.89 -3.76 -1.48
N ASP A 82 4.92 -4.63 -1.18
CA ASP A 82 5.18 -5.96 -0.61
C ASP A 82 6.12 -5.93 0.59
N ASN A 83 5.86 -4.99 1.51
CA ASN A 83 6.64 -4.79 2.73
C ASN A 83 8.11 -4.40 2.50
N THR A 84 8.47 -3.87 1.33
CA THR A 84 9.83 -3.44 1.01
C THR A 84 9.81 -2.11 0.27
N CYS A 85 10.80 -1.26 0.47
CA CYS A 85 10.95 -0.06 -0.34
C CYS A 85 11.43 -0.45 -1.75
N GLN A 86 10.62 -0.16 -2.76
CA GLN A 86 10.86 -0.52 -4.15
C GLN A 86 10.59 0.67 -5.05
N SER A 87 11.37 0.79 -6.14
CA SER A 87 11.05 1.76 -7.17
C SER A 87 9.70 1.45 -7.79
N CYS A 88 8.94 2.48 -8.14
CA CYS A 88 7.67 2.33 -8.82
C CYS A 88 7.87 1.55 -10.14
N PRO A 89 7.24 0.37 -10.28
CA PRO A 89 7.45 -0.49 -11.45
C PRO A 89 7.06 0.21 -12.76
N ASP A 90 6.09 1.13 -12.71
CA ASP A 90 5.57 1.88 -13.85
C ASP A 90 5.67 3.40 -13.64
N THR A 91 6.85 3.92 -13.29
CA THR A 91 7.05 5.39 -13.25
C THR A 91 6.93 5.95 -14.68
N SER A 92 5.71 6.27 -15.08
CA SER A 92 5.36 6.61 -16.47
C SER A 92 5.52 8.09 -16.78
N CYS A 93 5.76 8.90 -15.75
CA CYS A 93 5.91 10.35 -15.82
C CYS A 93 6.49 10.95 -14.53
N GLU A 94 6.90 12.22 -14.62
CA GLU A 94 7.40 13.02 -13.50
C GLU A 94 6.25 13.82 -12.83
N PRO A 95 6.29 14.07 -11.52
CA PRO A 95 5.20 14.77 -10.83
C PRO A 95 4.89 16.14 -11.45
N ASN A 96 3.59 16.42 -11.63
CA ASN A 96 3.08 17.63 -12.28
C ASN A 96 3.46 17.80 -13.76
N GLN A 97 4.12 16.81 -14.38
CA GLN A 97 4.34 16.81 -15.82
C GLN A 97 2.98 16.86 -16.54
N ARG A 98 2.90 17.65 -17.60
CA ARG A 98 1.70 17.77 -18.44
C ARG A 98 1.99 17.18 -19.80
N SER A 99 0.95 16.66 -20.44
CA SER A 99 1.00 16.14 -21.79
C SER A 99 -0.32 16.43 -22.47
N CYS A 100 -0.27 16.85 -23.73
CA CYS A 100 -1.48 17.06 -24.53
C CYS A 100 -1.27 16.50 -25.93
N ASP A 101 -2.19 15.65 -26.37
CA ASP A 101 -2.18 15.06 -27.70
C ASP A 101 -3.58 15.02 -28.32
N ALA A 102 -3.76 14.28 -29.43
CA ALA A 102 -5.04 14.19 -30.13
C ALA A 102 -6.22 13.69 -29.26
N LYS A 103 -5.95 13.02 -28.13
CA LYS A 103 -6.96 12.58 -27.16
C LYS A 103 -7.33 13.64 -26.13
N GLY A 104 -6.50 14.68 -25.95
CA GLY A 104 -6.68 15.74 -24.97
C GLY A 104 -5.46 15.95 -24.06
N ALA A 105 -5.65 16.73 -22.99
CA ALA A 105 -4.64 17.00 -21.98
C ALA A 105 -4.72 16.02 -20.83
N ARG A 106 -3.58 15.72 -20.22
CA ARG A 106 -3.44 14.91 -19.01
C ARG A 106 -2.28 15.43 -18.16
N VAL A 107 -2.32 15.13 -16.87
CA VAL A 107 -1.30 15.53 -15.91
C VAL A 107 -0.81 14.31 -15.14
N CYS A 108 0.45 14.31 -14.77
CA CYS A 108 1.06 13.27 -13.97
C CYS A 108 0.85 13.53 -12.47
N GLY A 109 0.43 12.51 -11.75
CA GLY A 109 0.18 12.54 -10.31
C GLY A 109 -0.13 11.14 -9.78
N ASP A 110 -0.32 11.05 -8.46
CA ASP A 110 -0.77 9.83 -7.79
C ASP A 110 -2.30 9.87 -7.72
N PHE A 111 -2.94 9.17 -8.66
CA PHE A 111 -4.38 9.12 -8.86
C PHE A 111 -5.02 7.89 -8.23
N ASP A 112 -4.26 6.82 -7.98
CA ASP A 112 -4.73 5.61 -7.31
C ASP A 112 -4.36 5.53 -5.82
N GLY A 113 -3.51 6.45 -5.33
CA GLY A 113 -3.10 6.54 -3.94
C GLY A 113 -2.13 5.43 -3.56
N ASN A 114 -1.17 5.10 -4.42
CA ASN A 114 -0.15 4.08 -4.15
C ASN A 114 1.26 4.68 -3.95
N GLY A 115 1.39 6.01 -4.02
CA GLY A 115 2.64 6.75 -3.92
C GLY A 115 3.47 6.79 -5.20
N CYS A 116 3.06 6.07 -6.26
CA CYS A 116 3.64 6.14 -7.59
C CYS A 116 2.91 7.19 -8.42
N PHE A 117 3.60 7.70 -9.45
CA PHE A 117 3.02 8.67 -10.35
C PHE A 117 2.61 8.04 -11.67
N GLU A 118 1.39 8.35 -12.07
CA GLU A 118 0.79 7.95 -13.32
C GLU A 118 0.08 9.12 -14.00
N TRP A 119 -0.20 8.91 -15.29
CA TRP A 119 -0.97 9.85 -16.06
C TRP A 119 -2.45 9.81 -15.66
N SER A 120 -3.04 10.98 -15.47
CA SER A 120 -4.49 11.13 -15.37
C SER A 120 -5.19 10.57 -16.60
N GLN A 121 -6.50 10.35 -16.46
CA GLN A 121 -7.37 10.24 -17.63
C GLN A 121 -7.25 11.48 -18.52
N TYR A 122 -7.45 11.31 -19.82
CA TYR A 122 -7.46 12.43 -20.76
C TYR A 122 -8.66 13.33 -20.48
N THR A 123 -8.39 14.62 -20.35
CA THR A 123 -9.38 15.70 -20.44
C THR A 123 -9.42 16.17 -21.89
N PRO A 124 -10.53 16.01 -22.63
CA PRO A 124 -10.61 16.41 -24.02
C PRO A 124 -10.31 17.90 -24.22
N CYS A 125 -9.59 18.25 -25.28
CA CYS A 125 -9.29 19.64 -25.66
C CYS A 125 -10.02 20.01 -26.97
N PRO A 126 -11.15 20.73 -26.93
CA PRO A 126 -11.99 20.95 -28.12
C PRO A 126 -11.36 21.84 -29.18
N SER A 127 -10.43 22.71 -28.78
CA SER A 127 -9.62 23.53 -29.71
C SER A 127 -8.24 22.92 -30.00
N GLY A 128 -8.06 21.63 -29.70
CA GLY A 128 -6.79 20.92 -29.80
C GLY A 128 -5.79 21.31 -28.71
N CYS A 129 -4.55 20.88 -28.86
CA CYS A 129 -3.45 21.15 -27.93
C CYS A 129 -2.56 22.29 -28.44
N ASN A 130 -2.05 23.12 -27.52
CA ASN A 130 -0.97 24.06 -27.79
C ASN A 130 0.19 23.75 -26.83
N GLY A 131 1.18 23.01 -27.33
CA GLY A 131 2.19 22.38 -26.47
C GLY A 131 1.56 21.32 -25.56
N ASP A 132 1.92 21.34 -24.27
CA ASP A 132 1.48 20.34 -23.28
C ASP A 132 0.14 20.69 -22.59
N VAL A 133 -0.57 21.70 -23.09
CA VAL A 133 -1.85 22.15 -22.54
C VAL A 133 -2.92 22.19 -23.61
N CYS A 134 -4.19 22.09 -23.20
CA CYS A 134 -5.29 22.40 -24.10
C CYS A 134 -5.07 23.82 -24.65
N ASN A 135 -5.21 23.95 -25.96
CA ASN A 135 -5.29 25.26 -26.57
C ASN A 135 -6.50 25.95 -25.94
N GLY A 136 -6.27 27.10 -25.31
CA GLY A 136 -7.36 27.93 -24.81
C GLY A 136 -8.27 28.21 -26.00
N CYS A 137 -9.45 27.61 -25.99
CA CYS A 137 -10.54 28.11 -26.80
C CYS A 137 -10.74 29.59 -26.50
N THR A 138 -11.09 30.36 -27.53
CA THR A 138 -11.55 31.72 -27.31
C THR A 138 -12.92 31.65 -26.67
N ASN A 139 -13.04 32.09 -25.42
CA ASN A 139 -14.34 32.29 -24.78
C ASN A 139 -15.23 33.12 -25.70
N GLN A 140 -16.39 32.57 -26.07
CA GLN A 140 -17.35 33.30 -26.90
C GLN A 140 -18.09 34.37 -26.08
N CYS A 141 -18.07 34.22 -24.75
CA CYS A 141 -18.71 35.10 -23.79
C CYS A 141 -18.02 35.02 -22.43
N GLU A 142 -18.27 36.00 -21.56
CA GLU A 142 -17.77 36.03 -20.18
C GLU A 142 -18.55 35.04 -19.29
N PRO A 143 -17.92 34.45 -18.26
CA PRO A 143 -18.60 33.53 -17.34
C PRO A 143 -19.88 34.14 -16.74
N ASN A 144 -20.98 33.39 -16.78
CA ASN A 144 -22.32 33.83 -16.32
C ASN A 144 -22.91 35.02 -17.09
N GLN A 145 -22.30 35.46 -18.19
CA GLN A 145 -22.88 36.48 -19.05
C GLN A 145 -24.25 36.02 -19.54
N ARG A 146 -25.26 36.85 -19.31
CA ARG A 146 -26.61 36.60 -19.80
C ARG A 146 -26.82 37.33 -21.11
N SER A 147 -27.36 36.64 -22.09
CA SER A 147 -27.79 37.23 -23.37
C SER A 147 -29.23 36.83 -23.66
N CYS A 148 -29.94 37.66 -24.42
CA CYS A 148 -31.28 37.35 -24.90
C CYS A 148 -31.31 37.55 -26.40
N ASP A 149 -31.86 36.58 -27.11
CA ASP A 149 -32.11 36.71 -28.54
C ASP A 149 -33.48 36.15 -28.92
N ALA A 150 -33.79 36.05 -30.22
CA ALA A 150 -35.08 35.57 -30.70
C ALA A 150 -35.43 34.14 -30.23
N LYS A 151 -34.46 33.37 -29.70
CA LYS A 151 -34.66 32.01 -29.17
C LYS A 151 -34.82 31.98 -27.65
N GLY A 152 -34.65 33.10 -26.94
CA GLY A 152 -34.83 33.19 -25.49
C GLY A 152 -33.57 33.65 -24.75
N ALA A 153 -33.63 33.55 -23.42
CA ALA A 153 -32.52 33.90 -22.53
C ALA A 153 -31.48 32.76 -22.49
N ARG A 154 -30.21 33.14 -22.56
CA ARG A 154 -29.05 32.25 -22.51
C ARG A 154 -28.12 32.69 -21.40
N VAL A 155 -27.41 31.75 -20.80
CA VAL A 155 -26.35 32.05 -19.85
C VAL A 155 -25.06 31.41 -20.36
N CYS A 156 -24.00 32.18 -20.33
CA CYS A 156 -22.69 31.71 -20.72
C CYS A 156 -22.10 30.79 -19.64
N GLY A 157 -21.66 29.60 -20.04
CA GLY A 157 -21.12 28.58 -19.14
C GLY A 157 -20.20 27.61 -19.88
N ASP A 158 -19.46 26.81 -19.11
CA ASP A 158 -18.70 25.67 -19.60
C ASP A 158 -19.62 24.43 -19.61
N PHE A 159 -20.46 24.34 -20.64
CA PHE A 159 -21.43 23.24 -20.75
C PHE A 159 -20.78 21.96 -21.29
N ALA A 160 -19.64 22.09 -21.97
CA ALA A 160 -18.88 20.97 -22.51
C ALA A 160 -17.83 20.40 -21.54
N GLY A 161 -17.57 21.05 -20.40
CA GLY A 161 -16.59 20.62 -19.39
C GLY A 161 -15.14 20.72 -19.89
N ASN A 162 -14.86 21.69 -20.77
CA ASN A 162 -13.61 21.81 -21.51
C ASN A 162 -12.80 23.08 -21.14
N GLY A 163 -13.28 23.86 -20.17
CA GLY A 163 -12.68 25.13 -19.75
C GLY A 163 -13.00 26.33 -20.67
N CYS A 164 -13.95 26.18 -21.60
CA CYS A 164 -14.42 27.20 -22.54
C CYS A 164 -15.79 27.71 -22.13
N PHE A 165 -16.05 29.00 -22.36
CA PHE A 165 -17.37 29.58 -22.09
C PHE A 165 -18.16 29.80 -23.38
N GLU A 166 -19.35 29.18 -23.46
CA GLU A 166 -20.32 29.28 -24.55
C GLU A 166 -21.75 29.53 -24.06
N SER A 167 -22.64 30.04 -24.93
CA SER A 167 -24.02 30.47 -24.60
C SER A 167 -25.09 29.91 -25.51
#